data_AF-A0ABD1S2K2-F1
#
_entry.id   AF-A0ABD1S2K2-F1
#
_cell.length_a   1.000
_cell.length_b   1.000
_cell.length_c   1.000
_cell.angle_alpha   90.00
_cell.angle_beta   90.00
_cell.angle_gamma   90.00
#
_symmetry.space_group_name_H-M   'P 1'
#
loop_
_entity.id
_entity.type
_entity.pdbx_description
1 polymer ?
#
loop_
_entity_poly.entity_id
_entity_poly.type
_entity_poly.pdbx_seq_one_letter_code
_entity_poly.pdbx_strand_id
1 'polypeptide(L)'
;MDSFQSQTRKKRLTPNQVRLLETSFNFNNKLDPDRKSQLAVQLGVPPRQVAIWYQNKRAREKNQSLETDYKMLQVRLENTVSHNARLKEEVERLKDELSKVPRFELG
;
A
#
# COMPACT_ATOMS: atom_id res chain seq x y z
N MET A 1 34.42 -13.59 30.67
CA MET A 1 34.05 -12.16 30.57
C MET A 1 33.65 -11.94 29.12
N ASP A 2 32.40 -11.73 28.70
CA ASP A 2 31.17 -11.44 29.43
C ASP A 2 29.97 -12.13 28.79
N SER A 3 29.09 -12.58 29.66
CA SER A 3 27.84 -13.27 29.38
C SER A 3 26.81 -12.31 28.79
N PHE A 4 26.50 -12.42 27.50
CA PHE A 4 25.25 -11.87 26.94
C PHE A 4 24.14 -12.92 26.89
N GLN A 5 23.91 -13.58 28.03
CA GLN A 5 22.58 -14.07 28.35
C GLN A 5 21.82 -12.94 29.03
N SER A 6 20.91 -12.30 28.31
CA SER A 6 19.72 -11.75 28.95
C SER A 6 18.58 -11.79 27.97
N GLN A 7 17.64 -12.68 28.28
CA GLN A 7 16.29 -12.75 27.75
C GLN A 7 15.71 -11.34 27.63
N THR A 8 15.75 -10.74 26.43
CA THR A 8 15.12 -9.45 26.19
C THR A 8 13.61 -9.67 26.26
N ARG A 9 13.05 -9.48 27.45
CA ARG A 9 11.61 -9.49 27.72
C ARG A 9 10.93 -8.69 26.61
N LYS A 10 9.90 -9.27 25.99
CA LYS A 10 9.06 -8.67 24.95
C LYS A 10 8.28 -7.46 25.48
N LYS A 11 8.96 -6.42 25.98
CA LYS A 11 8.32 -5.18 26.45
C LYS A 11 7.88 -4.41 25.20
N ARG A 12 6.58 -4.18 25.10
CA ARG A 12 6.00 -3.29 24.08
C ARG A 12 6.67 -1.91 24.18
N LEU A 13 6.92 -1.29 23.03
CA LEU A 13 7.36 0.10 22.97
C LEU A 13 6.27 0.99 23.59
N THR A 14 6.67 1.99 24.36
CA THR A 14 5.75 3.00 24.88
C THR A 14 5.31 3.95 23.76
N PRO A 15 4.17 4.65 23.92
CA PRO A 15 3.72 5.63 22.92
C PRO A 15 4.78 6.69 22.59
N ASN A 16 5.52 7.16 23.60
CA ASN A 16 6.61 8.13 23.39
C ASN A 16 7.77 7.53 22.58
N GLN A 17 8.15 6.27 22.84
CA GLN A 17 9.17 5.58 22.04
C GLN A 17 8.71 5.38 20.59
N VAL A 18 7.44 5.03 20.39
CA VAL A 18 6.85 4.90 19.05
C VAL A 18 6.89 6.24 18.31
N ARG A 19 6.47 7.35 18.96
CA ARG A 19 6.51 8.69 18.35
C ARG A 19 7.91 9.08 17.87
N LEU A 20 8.94 8.84 18.68
CA LEU A 20 10.33 9.10 18.29
C LEU A 20 10.76 8.26 17.08
N LEU A 21 10.39 6.98 17.06
CA LEU A 21 10.64 6.10 15.92
C LEU A 21 9.91 6.56 14.65
N GLU A 22 8.68 7.04 14.78
CA GLU A 22 7.90 7.61 13.67
C GLU A 22 8.53 8.88 13.13
N THR A 23 8.92 9.83 13.99
CA THR A 23 9.63 11.04 13.57
C THR A 23 10.91 10.71 12.83
N SER A 24 11.71 9.77 13.35
CA SER A 24 12.94 9.34 12.69
C SER A 24 12.67 8.65 11.35
N PHE A 25 11.65 7.81 11.28
CA PHE A 25 11.28 7.08 10.06
C PHE A 25 10.80 8.01 8.95
N ASN A 26 10.01 9.02 9.31
CA ASN A 26 9.52 10.03 8.38
C ASN A 26 10.65 10.89 7.80
N PHE A 27 11.72 11.11 8.57
CA PHE A 27 12.92 11.78 8.07
C PHE A 27 13.74 10.88 7.12
N ASN A 28 13.90 9.59 7.46
CA ASN A 28 14.54 8.61 6.60
C ASN A 28 14.02 7.19 6.92
N ASN A 29 13.41 6.56 5.93
CA ASN A 29 12.83 5.23 6.07
C ASN A 29 13.88 4.09 6.07
N LYS A 30 15.14 4.39 5.71
CA LYS A 30 16.28 3.47 5.80
C LYS A 30 16.93 3.58 7.18
N LEU A 31 17.08 2.42 7.81
CA LEU A 31 17.69 2.30 9.12
C LEU A 31 19.14 1.84 8.96
N ASP A 32 20.05 2.81 8.97
CA ASP A 32 21.49 2.54 8.91
C ASP A 32 22.02 2.06 10.27
N PRO A 33 23.16 1.33 10.32
CA PRO A 33 23.70 0.77 11.56
C PRO A 33 23.94 1.80 12.66
N ASP A 34 24.52 2.96 12.32
CA ASP A 34 24.83 4.02 13.28
C ASP A 34 23.56 4.63 13.86
N ARG A 35 22.58 4.92 13.00
CA ARG A 35 21.27 5.43 13.41
C ARG A 35 20.51 4.45 14.29
N LYS A 36 20.57 3.15 13.97
CA LYS A 36 19.98 2.09 14.80
C LYS A 36 20.57 2.10 16.20
N SER A 37 21.89 2.19 16.31
CA SER A 37 22.58 2.23 17.60
C SER A 37 22.23 3.50 18.38
N GLN A 38 22.20 4.66 17.73
CA GLN A 38 21.78 5.93 18.33
C GLN A 38 20.34 5.88 18.86
N LEU A 39 19.40 5.40 18.05
CA LEU A 39 17.99 5.26 18.44
C LEU A 39 17.83 4.27 19.59
N ALA A 40 18.55 3.14 19.57
CA ALA A 40 18.51 2.16 20.64
C ALA A 40 18.93 2.76 22.00
N VAL A 41 20.00 3.54 22.01
CA VAL A 41 20.49 4.26 23.19
C VAL A 41 19.48 5.31 23.64
N GLN A 42 19.01 6.17 22.73
CA GLN A 42 18.05 7.24 23.06
C GLN A 42 16.73 6.71 23.61
N LEU A 43 16.26 5.58 23.10
CA LEU A 43 14.99 4.97 23.49
C LEU A 43 15.13 4.04 24.70
N GLY A 44 16.35 3.68 25.08
CA GLY A 44 16.63 2.67 26.11
C GLY A 44 16.11 1.27 25.74
N VAL A 45 16.16 0.90 24.45
CA VAL A 45 15.66 -0.39 23.95
C VAL A 45 16.72 -1.14 23.17
N PRO A 46 16.62 -2.47 23.05
CA PRO A 46 17.57 -3.24 22.26
C PRO A 46 17.58 -2.82 20.78
N PRO A 47 18.74 -2.75 20.10
CA PRO A 47 18.84 -2.44 18.66
C PRO A 47 17.96 -3.32 17.77
N ARG A 48 17.75 -4.58 18.17
CA ARG A 48 16.83 -5.51 17.50
C ARG A 48 15.39 -5.02 17.49
N GLN A 49 14.93 -4.38 18.56
CA GLN A 49 13.56 -3.88 18.67
C GLN A 49 13.33 -2.67 17.74
N VAL A 50 14.33 -1.80 17.61
CA VAL A 50 14.34 -0.72 16.60
C VAL A 50 14.27 -1.31 15.19
N ALA A 51 15.10 -2.32 14.88
CA ALA A 51 15.10 -2.97 13.57
C ALA A 51 13.75 -3.61 13.21
N ILE A 52 13.15 -4.36 14.15
CA ILE A 52 11.83 -4.99 13.96
C ILE A 52 10.75 -3.93 13.76
N TRP A 53 10.79 -2.84 14.53
CA TRP A 53 9.82 -1.77 14.38
C TRP A 53 9.90 -1.13 12.97
N TYR A 54 11.11 -0.84 12.48
CA TYR A 54 11.31 -0.30 11.12
C TYR A 54 10.85 -1.27 10.03
N GLN A 55 11.13 -2.57 10.19
CA GLN A 55 10.65 -3.61 9.27
C GLN A 55 9.11 -3.65 9.24
N ASN A 56 8.48 -3.67 10.41
CA ASN A 56 7.02 -3.69 10.52
C ASN A 56 6.38 -2.40 9.98
N LYS A 57 6.99 -1.24 10.21
CA LYS A 57 6.51 0.04 9.68
C LYS A 57 6.51 0.04 8.15
N ARG A 58 7.61 -0.39 7.52
CA ARG A 58 7.68 -0.55 6.04
C ARG A 58 6.66 -1.56 5.51
N ALA A 59 6.49 -2.69 6.18
CA ALA A 59 5.50 -3.69 5.78
C ALA A 59 4.08 -3.12 5.81
N ARG A 60 3.73 -2.34 6.86
CA ARG A 60 2.43 -1.68 6.96
C ARG A 60 2.22 -0.64 5.86
N GLU A 61 3.20 0.21 5.58
CA GLU A 61 3.07 1.21 4.51
C GLU A 61 2.93 0.56 3.13
N LYS A 62 3.68 -0.52 2.88
CA LYS A 62 3.53 -1.29 1.64
C LYS A 62 2.13 -1.88 1.52
N ASN A 63 1.61 -2.49 2.59
CA ASN A 63 0.26 -3.05 2.59
C ASN A 63 -0.81 -1.98 2.40
N GLN A 64 -0.66 -0.82 3.04
CA GLN A 64 -1.57 0.30 2.89
C GLN A 64 -1.57 0.83 1.45
N SER A 65 -0.41 0.99 0.84
CA SER A 65 -0.29 1.36 -0.58
C SER A 65 -1.01 0.36 -1.48
N LEU A 66 -0.74 -0.95 -1.29
CA LEU A 66 -1.37 -2.01 -2.08
C LEU A 66 -2.90 -2.02 -1.92
N GLU A 67 -3.40 -1.80 -0.70
CA GLU A 67 -4.84 -1.73 -0.46
C GLU A 67 -5.48 -0.52 -1.16
N THR A 68 -4.82 0.64 -1.12
CA THR A 68 -5.26 1.83 -1.85
C THR A 68 -5.24 1.61 -3.35
N ASP A 69 -4.17 1.02 -3.89
CA ASP A 69 -4.03 0.70 -5.32
C ASP A 69 -5.11 -0.29 -5.78
N TYR A 70 -5.39 -1.32 -4.97
CA TYR A 70 -6.45 -2.29 -5.25
C TYR A 70 -7.82 -1.61 -5.33
N LYS A 71 -8.16 -0.73 -4.36
CA LYS A 71 -9.42 0.02 -4.37
C LYS A 71 -9.55 0.92 -5.61
N MET A 72 -8.47 1.60 -5.99
CA MET A 72 -8.46 2.42 -7.21
C MET A 72 -8.66 1.58 -8.48
N LEU A 73 -8.03 0.42 -8.57
CA LEU A 73 -8.19 -0.51 -9.69
C LEU A 73 -9.63 -1.04 -9.77
N GLN A 74 -10.24 -1.36 -8.63
CA GLN A 74 -11.62 -1.82 -8.58
C GLN A 74 -12.59 -0.77 -9.13
N VAL A 75 -12.49 0.48 -8.69
CA VAL A 75 -13.32 1.59 -9.21
C VAL A 75 -13.11 1.78 -10.72
N ARG A 76 -11.87 1.67 -11.21
CA ARG A 76 -11.57 1.77 -12.64
C ARG A 76 -12.20 0.63 -13.44
N LEU A 77 -12.16 -0.58 -12.90
CA LEU A 77 -12.79 -1.75 -13.51
C LEU A 77 -14.31 -1.55 -13.61
N GLU A 78 -14.95 -1.15 -12.52
CA GLU A 78 -16.40 -0.89 -12.47
C GLU A 78 -16.81 0.16 -13.51
N ASN A 79 -16.07 1.26 -13.60
CA ASN A 79 -16.31 2.30 -14.61
C ASN A 79 -16.15 1.77 -16.04
N THR A 80 -15.10 0.98 -16.29
CA THR A 80 -14.83 0.40 -17.60
C THR A 80 -15.91 -0.59 -18.01
N VAL A 81 -16.38 -1.42 -17.06
CA VAL A 81 -17.47 -2.38 -17.28
C VAL A 81 -18.77 -1.64 -17.60
N SER A 82 -19.11 -0.61 -16.83
CA SER A 82 -20.30 0.21 -17.09
C SER A 82 -20.25 0.90 -18.45
N HIS A 83 -19.09 1.46 -18.82
CA HIS A 83 -18.89 2.08 -20.13
C HIS A 83 -19.01 1.06 -21.27
N ASN A 84 -18.42 -0.13 -21.11
CA ASN A 84 -18.50 -1.19 -22.10
C ASN A 84 -19.94 -1.70 -22.29
N ALA A 85 -20.71 -1.81 -21.21
CA ALA A 85 -22.12 -2.20 -21.27
C ALA A 85 -22.94 -1.20 -22.10
N ARG A 86 -22.78 0.10 -21.83
CA ARG A 86 -23.45 1.17 -22.59
C ARG A 86 -23.07 1.15 -24.07
N LEU A 87 -21.79 0.97 -24.38
CA LEU A 87 -21.33 0.88 -25.77
C LEU A 87 -21.91 -0.35 -26.48
N LYS A 88 -22.04 -1.48 -25.78
CA LYS A 88 -22.68 -2.68 -26.35
C LYS A 88 -24.16 -2.42 -26.67
N GLU A 89 -24.90 -1.80 -25.76
CA GLU A 89 -26.30 -1.42 -26.00
C GLU A 89 -26.43 -0.47 -27.20
N GLU A 90 -25.52 0.50 -27.31
CA GLU A 90 -25.47 1.42 -28.44
C GLU A 90 -25.15 0.73 -29.76
N VAL A 91 -24.19 -0.20 -29.76
CA VAL A 91 -23.87 -1.01 -30.95
C VAL A 91 -25.08 -1.83 -31.41
N GLU A 92 -25.77 -2.51 -30.50
CA GLU A 92 -26.95 -3.30 -30.87
C GLU A 92 -28.09 -2.40 -31.39
N ARG A 93 -28.34 -1.26 -30.75
CA ARG A 93 -29.32 -0.27 -31.23
C ARG A 93 -29.00 0.21 -32.65
N LEU A 94 -27.74 0.54 -32.94
CA LEU A 94 -27.32 1.02 -34.25
C LEU A 94 -27.40 -0.09 -35.32
N LYS A 95 -27.12 -1.35 -34.96
CA LYS A 95 -27.34 -2.49 -35.88
C LYS A 95 -28.81 -2.66 -36.21
N ASP A 96 -29.69 -2.57 -35.21
CA ASP A 96 -31.14 -2.62 -35.40
C ASP A 96 -31.63 -1.48 -36.30
N GLU A 97 -31.15 -0.25 -36.11
CA GLU A 97 -31.45 0.87 -36.99
C GLU A 97 -30.95 0.64 -38.42
N LEU A 98 -29.71 0.17 -38.59
CA LEU A 98 -29.13 -0.10 -39.91
C LEU A 98 -29.91 -1.18 -40.67
N SER A 99 -30.42 -2.20 -39.97
CA SER A 99 -31.24 -3.25 -40.57
C SER A 99 -32.56 -2.75 -41.16
N LYS A 100 -33.05 -1.59 -40.67
CA LYS A 100 -34.29 -0.95 -41.14
C LYS A 100 -34.07 -0.01 -42.32
N VAL A 101 -32.82 0.33 -42.64
CA VAL A 101 -32.50 1.18 -43.79
C VAL A 101 -32.74 0.38 -45.08
N PRO A 102 -33.68 0.79 -45.95
CA PRO A 102 -33.89 0.15 -47.23
C PRO A 102 -32.60 0.23 -48.04
N ARG A 103 -32.10 -0.91 -48.48
CA ARG A 103 -30.98 -0.96 -49.42
C ARG A 103 -31.50 -0.41 -50.75
N PHE A 104 -31.26 0.86 -51.03
CA PHE A 104 -31.51 1.41 -52.36
C PHE A 104 -30.58 0.68 -53.32
N GLU A 105 -31.14 -0.24 -54.10
CA GLU A 105 -30.42 -0.82 -55.22
C GLU A 105 -30.19 0.30 -56.23
N LEU A 106 -28.91 0.63 -56.44
CA LEU A 106 -28.48 1.49 -57.53
C LEU A 106 -28.75 0.72 -58.83
N GLY A 107 -29.90 1.01 -59.44
CA GLY A 107 -30.23 0.66 -60.81
C GLY A 107 -29.53 1.57 -61.80
#